data_AF-A0A840MXT7-F1
#
_entry.id   AF-A0A840MXT7-F1
#
_cell.length_a   1.000
_cell.length_b   1.000
_cell.length_c   1.000
_cell.angle_alpha   90.00
_cell.angle_beta   90.00
_cell.angle_gamma   90.00
#
_symmetry.space_group_name_H-M   'P 1'
#
loop_
_entity.id
_entity.type
_entity.pdbx_description
1 polymer ?
#
loop_
_entity_poly.entity_id
_entity_poly.type
_entity_poly.pdbx_seq_one_letter_code
_entity_poly.pdbx_strand_id
1 'polypeptide(L)'
;MNGWFSVLLIGAFLIAAAVVLIRRAVRRWWNYLLILARAGLLFRPLYNLVSGDVSRYLPAFFWSDGSDGKDQIILASVASTFLLPLVVSALILLIVKWIVAISRS
;
A
#
# COMPACT_ATOMS: atom_id res chain seq x y z
N MET A 1 4.44 -17.66 16.18
CA MET A 1 5.03 -16.96 15.02
C MET A 1 5.66 -15.69 15.54
N ASN A 2 6.91 -15.36 15.18
CA ASN A 2 7.52 -14.10 15.62
C ASN A 2 6.80 -12.96 14.92
N GLY A 3 6.11 -12.06 15.63
CA GLY A 3 5.35 -10.97 15.01
C GLY A 3 6.20 -10.06 14.12
N TRP A 4 7.50 -9.97 14.38
CA TRP A 4 8.48 -9.35 13.48
C TRP A 4 8.54 -9.97 12.07
N PHE A 5 8.38 -11.29 11.96
CA PHE A 5 8.28 -11.96 10.67
C PHE A 5 7.00 -11.55 9.92
N SER A 6 5.90 -11.37 10.65
CA SER A 6 4.65 -10.86 10.07
C SER A 6 4.79 -9.44 9.55
N VAL A 7 5.46 -8.55 10.29
CA VAL A 7 5.77 -7.19 9.81
C VAL A 7 6.62 -7.22 8.54
N LEU A 8 7.66 -8.07 8.51
CA LEU A 8 8.49 -8.25 7.31
C LEU A 8 7.67 -8.74 6.11
N LEU A 9 6.78 -9.71 6.31
CA LEU A 9 5.90 -10.20 5.25
C LEU A 9 4.95 -9.12 4.74
N ILE A 10 4.31 -8.37 5.64
CA ILE A 10 3.39 -7.27 5.27
C ILE A 10 4.14 -6.20 4.49
N GLY A 11 5.29 -5.76 5.01
CA GLY A 11 6.13 -4.76 4.35
C GLY A 11 6.63 -5.24 2.98
N ALA A 12 7.17 -6.45 2.90
CA ALA A 12 7.66 -7.03 1.64
C ALA A 12 6.53 -7.18 0.62
N PHE A 13 5.34 -7.64 1.05
CA PHE A 13 4.18 -7.76 0.18
C PHE A 13 3.75 -6.39 -0.36
N LEU A 14 3.66 -5.36 0.49
CA LEU A 14 3.29 -4.01 0.08
C LEU A 14 4.31 -3.41 -0.90
N ILE A 15 5.62 -3.60 -0.64
CA ILE A 15 6.68 -3.16 -1.54
C ILE A 15 6.57 -3.89 -2.88
N ALA A 16 6.45 -5.22 -2.87
CA ALA A 16 6.32 -6.01 -4.07
C ALA A 16 5.09 -5.60 -4.90
N ALA A 17 3.94 -5.41 -4.25
CA ALA A 17 2.72 -4.94 -4.88
C ALA A 17 2.92 -3.55 -5.51
N ALA A 18 3.48 -2.59 -4.76
CA ALA A 18 3.77 -1.25 -5.26
C ALA A 18 4.70 -1.30 -6.48
N VAL A 19 5.81 -2.04 -6.40
CA VAL A 19 6.79 -2.16 -7.49
C VAL A 19 6.15 -2.77 -8.73
N VAL A 20 5.43 -3.88 -8.59
CA VAL A 20 4.79 -4.56 -9.73
C VAL A 20 3.73 -3.66 -10.38
N LEU A 21 2.87 -3.04 -9.57
CA LEU A 21 1.81 -2.18 -10.09
C LEU A 21 2.36 -0.93 -10.74
N ILE A 22 3.34 -0.26 -10.13
CA ILE A 22 3.99 0.92 -10.71
C ILE A 22 4.68 0.54 -12.02
N ARG A 23 5.44 -0.57 -12.06
CA ARG A 23 6.10 -1.05 -13.29
C ARG A 23 5.10 -1.31 -14.41
N ARG A 24 3.94 -1.90 -14.11
CA ARG A 24 2.88 -2.12 -15.11
C ARG A 24 2.19 -0.82 -15.50
N ALA A 25 1.99 0.10 -14.56
CA ALA A 25 1.28 1.35 -14.78
C ALA A 25 2.11 2.35 -15.58
N VAL A 26 3.42 2.37 -15.42
CA VAL A 26 4.31 3.36 -16.04
C VAL A 26 4.71 2.89 -17.43
N ARG A 27 4.21 3.58 -18.46
CA ARG A 27 4.70 3.48 -19.86
C ARG A 27 5.47 4.72 -20.33
N ARG A 28 5.37 5.79 -19.56
CA ARG A 28 5.97 7.12 -19.81
C ARG A 28 6.37 7.69 -18.46
N TRP A 29 7.47 8.45 -18.42
CA TRP A 29 8.01 9.00 -17.19
C TRP A 29 7.00 9.89 -16.43
N TRP A 30 6.16 10.66 -17.14
CA TRP A 30 5.10 11.47 -16.51
C TRP A 30 4.08 10.66 -15.68
N ASN A 31 3.93 9.35 -15.90
CA ASN A 31 3.05 8.52 -15.07
C ASN A 31 3.55 8.42 -13.63
N TYR A 32 4.86 8.52 -13.38
CA TYR A 32 5.38 8.56 -12.01
C TYR A 32 4.85 9.77 -11.24
N LEU A 33 4.83 10.94 -11.90
CA LEU A 33 4.31 12.17 -11.30
C LEU A 33 2.80 12.08 -11.03
N LEU A 34 2.04 11.48 -11.94
CA LEU A 34 0.61 11.24 -11.73
C LEU A 34 0.33 10.30 -10.56
N ILE A 35 1.12 9.21 -10.43
CA ILE A 35 1.00 8.28 -9.31
C ILE A 35 1.34 8.99 -8.01
N LEU A 36 2.42 9.78 -7.99
CA LEU A 36 2.85 10.50 -6.80
C LEU A 36 1.82 11.55 -6.35
N ALA A 37 1.31 12.35 -7.29
CA ALA A 37 0.28 13.36 -7.00
C ALA A 37 -1.00 12.71 -6.45
N ARG A 38 -1.47 11.62 -7.07
CA ARG A 38 -2.63 10.87 -6.56
C ARG A 38 -2.37 10.24 -5.20
N ALA A 39 -1.17 9.70 -4.98
CA ALA A 39 -0.79 9.12 -3.70
C ALA A 39 -0.82 10.18 -2.59
N GLY A 40 -0.36 11.40 -2.87
CA GLY A 40 -0.50 12.53 -1.95
C GLY A 40 -1.95 12.87 -1.60
N LEU A 41 -2.84 12.90 -2.61
CA LEU A 41 -4.28 13.12 -2.40
C LEU A 41 -4.94 11.99 -1.60
N LEU A 42 -4.51 10.75 -1.83
CA LEU A 42 -5.02 9.56 -1.16
C LEU A 42 -4.41 9.31 0.23
N PHE A 43 -3.34 10.02 0.59
CA PHE A 43 -2.65 9.83 1.85
C PHE A 43 -3.59 10.02 3.05
N ARG A 44 -4.25 11.18 3.15
CA ARG A 44 -5.17 11.49 4.26
C ARG A 44 -6.37 10.55 4.35
N PRO A 45 -7.13 10.26 3.27
CA PRO A 45 -8.26 9.35 3.37
C PRO A 45 -7.82 7.92 3.71
N LEU A 46 -6.72 7.41 3.13
CA LEU A 46 -6.24 6.06 3.46
C LEU A 46 -5.69 5.97 4.88
N TYR A 47 -5.06 7.02 5.38
CA TYR A 47 -4.65 7.11 6.78
C TYR A 47 -5.84 7.01 7.73
N ASN A 48 -6.89 7.78 7.49
CA ASN A 48 -8.08 7.80 8.35
C ASN A 48 -8.91 6.52 8.25
N LEU A 49 -8.91 5.85 7.10
CA LEU A 49 -9.74 4.68 6.85
C LEU A 49 -9.01 3.39 7.22
N VAL A 50 -7.76 3.20 6.80
CA VAL A 50 -7.11 1.88 6.83
C VAL A 50 -5.73 1.92 7.49
N SER A 51 -4.84 2.77 6.99
CA SER A 51 -3.42 2.62 7.24
C SER A 51 -2.93 3.25 8.54
N GLY A 52 -3.74 4.11 9.17
CA GLY A 52 -3.41 4.74 10.44
C GLY A 52 -3.37 3.75 11.61
N ASP A 53 -4.08 2.62 11.49
CA ASP A 53 -4.09 1.56 12.49
C ASP A 53 -4.41 0.20 11.84
N VAL A 54 -3.38 -0.54 11.41
CA VAL A 54 -3.57 -1.83 10.74
C VAL A 54 -4.04 -2.92 11.71
N SER A 55 -3.87 -2.73 13.02
CA SER A 55 -4.29 -3.72 14.01
C SER A 55 -5.81 -3.93 14.03
N ARG A 56 -6.58 -2.93 13.58
CA ARG A 56 -8.04 -3.04 13.39
C ARG A 56 -8.43 -4.03 12.30
N TYR A 57 -7.53 -4.25 11.34
CA TYR A 57 -7.78 -5.06 10.14
C TYR A 57 -7.05 -6.41 10.17
N LEU A 58 -5.96 -6.49 10.94
CA LEU A 58 -5.15 -7.69 11.05
C LEU A 58 -5.41 -8.42 12.38
N PRO A 59 -5.71 -9.73 12.33
CA PRO A 59 -5.92 -10.54 13.53
C PRO A 59 -4.80 -10.44 14.57
N ALA A 60 -5.16 -10.57 15.84
CA ALA A 60 -4.22 -10.47 16.96
C ALA A 60 -3.05 -11.47 16.88
N PHE A 61 -3.22 -12.64 16.25
CA PHE A 61 -2.17 -13.65 16.12
C PHE A 61 -0.95 -13.21 15.28
N PHE A 62 -1.07 -12.11 14.52
CA PHE A 62 0.04 -11.54 13.76
C PHE A 62 1.04 -10.77 14.62
N TRP A 63 0.67 -10.44 15.86
CA TRP A 63 1.45 -9.58 16.75
C TRP A 63 1.98 -10.38 17.93
N SER A 64 3.17 -10.04 18.42
CA SER A 64 3.68 -10.58 19.69
C SER A 64 3.00 -9.93 20.88
N ASP A 65 2.90 -10.64 22.00
CA ASP A 65 2.41 -10.06 23.25
C ASP A 65 3.40 -9.04 23.85
N GLY A 66 2.90 -8.05 24.59
CA GLY A 66 3.72 -7.06 25.29
C GLY A 66 4.20 -5.89 24.42
N SER A 67 5.35 -5.30 24.79
CA SER A 67 5.89 -4.09 24.13
C SER A 67 6.23 -4.31 22.66
N ASP A 68 6.74 -5.48 22.30
CA ASP A 68 7.15 -5.80 20.93
C ASP A 68 5.97 -5.80 19.95
N GLY A 69 4.77 -6.20 20.40
CA GLY A 69 3.56 -6.15 19.57
C GLY A 69 3.18 -4.73 19.19
N LYS A 70 3.35 -3.78 20.11
CA LYS A 70 3.07 -2.37 19.87
C LYS A 70 4.00 -1.80 18.79
N ASP A 71 5.29 -2.08 18.88
CA ASP A 71 6.27 -1.61 17.90
C ASP A 71 6.02 -2.20 16.51
N GLN A 72 5.65 -3.47 16.45
CA GLN A 72 5.26 -4.13 15.20
C GLN A 72 4.04 -3.49 14.53
N ILE A 73 3.00 -3.19 15.31
CA ILE A 73 1.78 -2.52 14.82
C ILE A 73 2.12 -1.12 14.30
N ILE A 74 2.94 -0.36 15.04
CA ILE A 74 3.37 0.98 14.62
C ILE A 74 4.12 0.89 13.29
N LEU A 75 5.10 0.00 13.18
CA LEU A 75 5.91 -0.11 11.98
C LEU A 75 5.08 -0.56 10.77
N ALA A 76 4.18 -1.53 10.94
CA ALA A 76 3.25 -1.96 9.91
C ALA A 76 2.27 -0.86 9.49
N SER A 77 1.80 -0.04 10.44
CA SER A 77 0.90 1.09 10.17
C SER A 77 1.61 2.19 9.39
N VAL A 78 2.85 2.52 9.78
CA VAL A 78 3.69 3.48 9.05
C VAL A 78 3.96 2.98 7.63
N ALA A 79 4.40 1.73 7.47
CA ALA A 79 4.66 1.14 6.16
C ALA A 79 3.41 1.17 5.26
N SER A 80 2.26 0.77 5.80
CA SER A 80 0.98 0.79 5.10
C SER A 80 0.57 2.21 4.71
N THR A 81 0.82 3.19 5.57
CA THR A 81 0.45 4.59 5.34
C THR A 81 1.18 5.21 4.16
N PHE A 82 2.43 4.81 3.92
CA PHE A 82 3.17 5.28 2.75
C PHE A 82 2.93 4.42 1.50
N LEU A 83 2.83 3.10 1.65
CA LEU A 83 2.78 2.18 0.51
C LEU A 83 1.38 2.02 -0.08
N LEU A 84 0.32 2.03 0.74
CA LEU A 84 -1.05 1.88 0.23
C LEU A 84 -1.48 2.99 -0.74
N PRO A 85 -1.22 4.28 -0.48
CA PRO A 85 -1.54 5.33 -1.45
C PRO A 85 -0.85 5.13 -2.81
N LEU A 86 0.39 4.63 -2.82
CA LEU A 86 1.13 4.31 -4.04
C LEU A 86 0.51 3.13 -4.79
N VAL A 87 0.19 2.06 -4.07
CA VAL A 87 -0.48 0.85 -4.59
C VAL A 87 -1.83 1.23 -5.23
N VAL A 88 -2.68 1.95 -4.50
CA VAL A 88 -4.01 2.35 -4.96
C VAL A 88 -3.90 3.30 -6.16
N SER A 89 -2.98 4.26 -6.12
CA SER A 89 -2.77 5.20 -7.24
C SER A 89 -2.32 4.50 -8.53
N ALA A 90 -1.39 3.55 -8.41
CA ALA A 90 -0.92 2.75 -9.54
C ALA A 90 -2.05 1.85 -10.09
N LEU A 91 -2.84 1.25 -9.20
CA LEU A 91 -3.99 0.43 -9.58
C LEU A 91 -5.06 1.23 -10.33
N ILE A 92 -5.44 2.41 -9.81
CA ILE A 92 -6.40 3.31 -10.49
C ILE A 92 -5.87 3.67 -11.89
N LEU A 93 -4.59 3.98 -12.03
CA LEU A 93 -4.02 4.31 -13.33
C LEU A 93 -4.05 3.12 -14.29
N LEU A 94 -3.82 1.90 -13.82
CA LEU A 94 -3.95 0.68 -14.62
C LEU A 94 -5.38 0.44 -15.08
N ILE A 95 -6.35 0.56 -14.16
CA ILE A 95 -7.77 0.38 -14.46
C ILE A 95 -8.22 1.37 -15.53
N VAL A 96 -7.87 2.66 -15.36
CA VAL A 96 -8.20 3.70 -16.36
C VAL A 96 -7.62 3.36 -17.73
N LYS A 97 -6.37 2.91 -17.79
CA LYS A 97 -5.74 2.50 -19.06
C LYS A 97 -6.44 1.30 -19.69
N TRP A 98 -6.85 0.34 -18.88
CA TRP A 98 -7.53 -0.86 -19.35
C TRP A 98 -8.91 -0.53 -19.91
N ILE A 99 -9.70 0.31 -19.21
CA ILE A 99 -11.00 0.79 -19.68
C ILE A 99 -10.85 1.53 -21.02
N VAL A 100 -9.88 2.45 -21.12
CA VAL A 100 -9.63 3.20 -22.36
C VAL A 100 -9.21 2.26 -23.50
N ALA A 101 -8.43 1.23 -23.23
CA ALA A 101 -8.04 0.26 -24.26
C ALA A 101 -9.24 -0.54 -24.78
N ILE A 102 -10.13 -0.99 -23.90
CA ILE A 102 -11.36 -1.72 -24.28
C ILE A 102 -12.29 -0.82 -25.10
N SER A 103 -12.47 0.43 -24.71
CA SER A 103 -13.36 1.37 -25.43
C SER A 103 -12.91 1.70 -26.86
N ARG A 104 -11.68 1.35 -27.24
CA ARG A 104 -11.08 1.61 -28.55
C ARG A 104 -10.97 0.35 -29.43
N SER A 105 -11.34 -0.81 -28.90
CA SER A 105 -11.41 -2.09 -29.62
C SER A 105 -12.81 -2.31 -30.18
#